data_AF-A0A1Y1KAQ7-F1
#
_entry.id   AF-A0A1Y1KAQ7-F1
#
_cell.length_a   1.000
_cell.length_b   1.000
_cell.length_c   1.000
_cell.angle_alpha   90.00
_cell.angle_beta   90.00
_cell.angle_gamma   90.00
#
_symmetry.space_group_name_H-M   'P 1'
#
loop_
_entity.id
_entity.type
_entity.pdbx_description
1 polymer ?
#
loop_
_entity_poly.entity_id
_entity_poly.type
_entity_poly.pdbx_seq_one_letter_code
_entity_poly.pdbx_strand_id
1 'polypeptide(L)'
;MNFHWLAHILIHHPLVILFGVLVFSVTCLIIPFTLKSLPDFSDPQMGFETRGTVLSSRLTTWKNLEKSTKFSGPFAVNPKEFLEQKDYSTRNNFKQALNESSPNIFINVYNETSRKSEKNNWLTLQNLIKHKSPGQHNTHRIAKEGYFCGQPDHDYAHAVLKSDMDADLFTMESLSALCRLEYELVQAQYYKELCLHPFKRPKKCCKPWSLSNYIAQLHNRTSCLAIVVS
;
A
#
# COMPACT_ATOMS: atom_id res chain seq x y z
N MET A 1 24.11 -54.34 14.62
CA MET A 1 24.87 -53.65 13.56
C MET A 1 26.32 -54.09 13.65
N ASN A 2 26.85 -54.75 12.61
CA ASN A 2 28.22 -55.26 12.62
C ASN A 2 29.22 -54.12 12.38
N PHE A 3 29.67 -53.48 13.46
CA PHE A 3 30.65 -52.39 13.42
C PHE A 3 31.96 -52.77 12.69
N HIS A 4 32.32 -54.06 12.71
CA HIS A 4 33.49 -54.58 11.99
C HIS A 4 33.41 -54.40 10.47
N TRP A 5 32.23 -54.60 9.88
CA TRP A 5 32.01 -54.42 8.43
C TRP A 5 32.09 -52.95 8.02
N LEU A 6 31.54 -52.07 8.86
CA LEU A 6 31.60 -50.62 8.68
C LEU A 6 33.04 -50.09 8.77
N ALA A 7 33.80 -50.55 9.76
CA ALA A 7 35.22 -50.22 9.92
C ALA A 7 36.06 -50.66 8.71
N HIS A 8 35.80 -51.87 8.20
CA HIS A 8 36.47 -52.39 7.00
C HIS A 8 36.22 -51.50 5.76
N ILE A 9 34.98 -51.07 5.54
CA ILE A 9 34.62 -50.20 4.41
C ILE A 9 35.24 -48.80 4.55
N LEU A 10 35.30 -48.28 5.78
CA LEU A 10 35.87 -46.95 6.08
C LEU A 10 37.37 -46.89 5.78
N ILE A 11 38.10 -47.99 6.00
CA ILE A 11 39.55 -48.08 5.80
C ILE A 11 39.89 -48.38 4.34
N HIS A 12 39.17 -49.30 3.68
CA HIS A 12 39.50 -49.75 2.33
C HIS A 12 39.01 -48.81 1.23
N HIS A 13 37.91 -48.08 1.45
CA HIS A 13 37.30 -47.22 0.42
C HIS A 13 36.85 -45.83 0.92
N PRO A 14 37.72 -45.04 1.59
CA PRO A 14 37.36 -43.74 2.15
C PRO A 14 36.89 -42.72 1.10
N LEU A 15 37.46 -42.75 -0.11
CA LEU A 15 37.11 -41.83 -1.20
C LEU A 15 35.69 -42.07 -1.76
N VAL A 16 35.24 -43.33 -1.80
CA VAL A 16 33.90 -43.69 -2.29
C VAL A 16 32.82 -43.15 -1.33
N ILE A 17 33.08 -43.24 -0.03
CA ILE A 17 32.19 -42.71 1.01
C ILE A 17 32.14 -41.18 0.92
N LEU A 18 33.30 -40.53 0.80
CA LEU A 18 33.40 -39.08 0.68
C LEU A 18 32.62 -38.57 -0.54
N PHE A 19 32.77 -39.22 -1.69
CA PHE A 19 32.01 -38.88 -2.89
C PHE A 19 30.51 -39.10 -2.72
N GLY A 20 30.10 -40.21 -2.12
CA GLY A 20 28.69 -40.50 -1.84
C GLY A 20 28.05 -39.43 -0.94
N VAL A 21 28.74 -39.03 0.14
CA VAL A 21 28.28 -37.97 1.05
C VAL A 21 28.26 -36.61 0.35
N LEU A 22 29.26 -36.31 -0.48
CA LEU A 22 29.31 -35.05 -1.23
C LEU A 22 28.15 -34.95 -2.22
N VAL A 23 27.89 -35.99 -3.01
CA VAL A 23 26.77 -36.03 -3.97
C VAL A 23 25.43 -35.93 -3.22
N PHE A 24 25.26 -36.65 -2.12
CA PHE A 24 24.04 -36.58 -1.31
C PHE A 24 23.83 -35.17 -0.72
N SER A 25 24.87 -34.55 -0.16
CA SER A 25 24.81 -33.19 0.36
C SER A 25 24.46 -32.16 -0.71
N VAL A 26 25.15 -32.22 -1.86
CA VAL A 26 24.91 -31.30 -2.98
C VAL A 26 23.50 -31.45 -3.54
N THR A 27 23.01 -32.68 -3.70
CA THR A 27 21.62 -32.90 -4.15
C THR A 27 20.61 -32.38 -3.14
N CYS A 28 20.80 -32.61 -1.84
CA CYS A 28 19.95 -32.03 -0.79
C CYS A 28 19.94 -30.50 -0.75
N LEU A 29 20.97 -29.82 -1.25
CA LEU A 29 21.00 -28.35 -1.37
C LEU A 29 20.38 -27.85 -2.68
N ILE A 30 20.70 -28.50 -3.81
CA ILE A 30 20.24 -28.07 -5.13
C ILE A 30 18.73 -28.31 -5.31
N ILE A 31 18.20 -29.42 -4.80
CA ILE A 31 16.77 -29.76 -4.95
C ILE A 31 15.84 -28.68 -4.35
N PRO A 32 15.97 -28.26 -3.08
CA PRO A 32 15.09 -27.22 -2.52
C PRO A 32 15.31 -25.86 -3.17
N PHE A 33 16.55 -25.55 -3.59
CA PHE A 33 16.88 -24.27 -4.23
C PHE A 33 16.32 -24.14 -5.66
N THR A 34 16.20 -25.25 -6.39
CA THR A 34 15.67 -25.25 -7.76
C THR A 34 14.15 -25.43 -7.81
N LEU A 35 13.56 -26.20 -6.90
CA LEU A 35 12.13 -26.50 -6.91
C LEU A 35 11.26 -25.45 -6.20
N LYS A 36 11.83 -24.66 -5.28
CA LYS A 36 11.09 -23.64 -4.53
C LYS A 36 11.74 -22.29 -4.70
N SER A 37 10.90 -21.25 -4.76
CA SER A 37 11.38 -19.88 -4.64
C SER A 37 11.96 -19.65 -3.25
N LEU A 38 12.88 -18.68 -3.17
CA LEU A 38 13.39 -18.22 -1.88
C LEU A 38 12.23 -17.75 -0.99
N PRO A 39 12.32 -17.99 0.33
CA PRO A 39 11.31 -17.51 1.27
C PRO A 39 11.27 -15.98 1.24
N ASP A 40 10.05 -15.42 1.24
CA ASP A 40 9.83 -13.98 1.34
C ASP A 40 9.73 -13.58 2.81
N PHE A 41 10.48 -12.54 3.19
CA PHE A 41 10.52 -11.98 4.54
C PHE A 41 10.01 -10.53 4.59
N SER A 42 9.28 -10.09 3.55
CA SER A 42 8.74 -8.73 3.46
C SER A 42 7.86 -8.35 4.66
N ASP A 43 7.19 -9.32 5.27
CA ASP A 43 6.43 -9.13 6.50
C ASP A 43 7.07 -9.92 7.67
N PRO A 44 7.78 -9.23 8.60
CA PRO A 44 8.43 -9.88 9.73
C PRO A 44 7.44 -10.38 10.78
N GLN A 45 6.17 -9.99 10.73
CA GLN A 45 5.14 -10.44 11.67
C GLN A 45 4.46 -11.74 11.22
N MET A 46 4.83 -12.26 10.05
CA MET A 46 4.35 -13.54 9.57
C MET A 46 4.78 -14.67 10.51
N GLY A 47 3.79 -15.37 11.09
CA GLY A 47 4.03 -16.52 11.97
C GLY A 47 3.71 -16.28 13.46
N PHE A 48 3.40 -15.05 13.86
CA PHE A 48 2.99 -14.71 15.24
C PHE A 48 1.50 -14.96 15.53
N GLU A 49 0.81 -15.76 14.71
CA GLU A 49 -0.58 -16.14 14.96
C GLU A 49 -0.67 -17.39 15.85
N THR A 50 -1.55 -17.38 16.85
CA THR A 50 -1.75 -18.49 17.81
C THR A 50 -2.55 -19.65 17.20
N ARG A 51 -1.93 -20.42 16.30
CA ARG A 51 -2.57 -21.53 15.59
C ARG A 51 -3.10 -22.60 16.55
N GLY A 52 -4.22 -23.21 16.18
CA GLY A 52 -4.85 -24.30 16.95
C GLY A 52 -5.68 -23.85 18.16
N THR A 53 -5.76 -22.53 18.44
CA THR A 53 -6.65 -22.00 19.48
C THR A 53 -8.06 -21.75 18.94
N VAL A 54 -9.06 -21.78 19.83
CA VAL A 54 -10.45 -21.38 19.49
C VAL A 54 -10.48 -19.94 18.99
N LEU A 55 -9.64 -19.07 19.55
CA LEU A 55 -9.52 -17.68 19.12
C LEU A 55 -9.00 -17.58 17.68
N SER A 56 -7.93 -18.30 17.33
CA SER A 56 -7.40 -18.35 15.96
C SER A 56 -8.44 -18.88 14.98
N SER A 57 -9.18 -19.94 15.33
CA SER A 57 -10.26 -20.45 14.46
C SER A 57 -11.32 -19.38 14.19
N ARG A 58 -11.79 -18.67 15.22
CA ARG A 58 -12.78 -17.58 15.06
C ARG A 58 -12.22 -16.44 14.22
N LEU A 59 -10.98 -16.02 14.46
CA LEU A 59 -10.33 -14.94 13.74
C LEU A 59 -10.10 -15.30 12.26
N THR A 60 -9.66 -16.53 11.98
CA THR A 60 -9.47 -17.01 10.60
C THR A 60 -10.81 -17.10 9.86
N THR A 61 -11.85 -17.64 10.50
CA THR A 61 -13.20 -17.69 9.91
C THR A 61 -13.74 -16.28 9.63
N TRP A 62 -13.54 -15.34 10.55
CA TRP A 62 -13.93 -13.93 10.36
C TRP A 62 -13.16 -13.28 9.19
N LYS A 63 -11.83 -13.43 9.13
CA LYS A 63 -11.01 -12.93 8.01
C LYS A 63 -11.46 -13.51 6.66
N ASN A 64 -11.80 -14.81 6.63
CA ASN A 64 -12.31 -15.46 5.43
C ASN A 64 -13.67 -14.91 5.02
N LEU A 65 -14.58 -14.71 5.99
CA LEU A 65 -15.88 -14.11 5.75
C LEU A 65 -15.74 -12.70 5.16
N GLU A 66 -14.93 -11.85 5.78
CA GLU A 66 -14.66 -10.48 5.31
C GLU A 66 -14.09 -10.48 3.88
N LYS A 67 -13.17 -11.41 3.57
CA LYS A 67 -12.62 -11.59 2.22
C LYS A 67 -13.69 -12.03 1.21
N SER A 68 -14.62 -12.89 1.62
CA SER A 68 -15.72 -13.38 0.78
C SER A 68 -16.89 -12.41 0.63
N THR A 69 -17.01 -11.40 1.50
CA THR A 69 -18.00 -10.31 1.39
C THR A 69 -17.51 -9.11 0.57
N LYS A 70 -16.26 -9.14 0.07
CA LYS A 70 -15.76 -8.12 -0.86
C LYS A 70 -16.57 -8.13 -2.16
N PHE A 71 -16.53 -7.04 -2.92
CA PHE A 71 -17.28 -6.88 -4.17
C PHE A 71 -17.11 -8.03 -5.19
N SER A 72 -15.95 -8.67 -5.23
CA SER A 72 -15.67 -9.83 -6.11
C SER A 72 -15.95 -11.19 -5.46
N GLY A 73 -16.41 -11.20 -4.21
CA GLY A 73 -16.70 -12.40 -3.43
C GLY A 73 -18.12 -12.92 -3.66
N PRO A 74 -18.40 -14.16 -3.23
CA PRO A 74 -19.71 -14.78 -3.43
C PRO A 74 -20.81 -14.24 -2.50
N PHE A 75 -20.43 -13.50 -1.44
CA PHE A 75 -21.39 -12.96 -0.48
C PHE A 75 -21.60 -11.47 -0.74
N ALA A 76 -22.85 -11.08 -0.99
CA ALA A 76 -23.22 -9.69 -1.09
C ALA A 76 -23.63 -9.17 0.29
N VAL A 77 -23.04 -8.05 0.72
CA VAL A 77 -23.48 -7.33 1.92
C VAL A 77 -24.82 -6.65 1.65
N ASN A 78 -25.01 -6.17 0.41
CA ASN A 78 -26.23 -5.54 -0.03
C ASN A 78 -26.96 -6.40 -1.07
N PRO A 79 -28.23 -6.80 -0.84
CA PRO A 79 -28.98 -7.62 -1.79
C PRO A 79 -29.15 -6.96 -3.17
N LYS A 80 -29.06 -5.63 -3.28
CA LYS A 80 -29.10 -4.95 -4.59
C LYS A 80 -27.89 -5.27 -5.48
N GLU A 81 -26.70 -5.43 -4.90
CA GLU A 81 -25.47 -5.75 -5.65
C GLU A 81 -25.57 -7.13 -6.32
N PHE A 82 -26.17 -8.09 -5.61
CA PHE A 82 -26.44 -9.42 -6.15
C PHE A 82 -27.42 -9.37 -7.33
N LEU A 83 -28.47 -8.55 -7.22
CA LEU A 83 -29.46 -8.39 -8.29
C LEU A 83 -28.84 -7.73 -9.54
N GLU A 84 -28.01 -6.69 -9.37
CA GLU A 84 -27.31 -6.05 -10.48
C GLU A 84 -26.34 -7.00 -11.21
N GLN A 85 -25.62 -7.86 -10.48
CA GLN A 85 -24.73 -8.86 -11.06
C GLN A 85 -25.50 -9.93 -11.86
N LYS A 86 -26.66 -10.36 -11.35
CA LYS A 86 -27.55 -11.31 -12.05
C LYS A 86 -28.13 -10.71 -13.34
N ASP A 87 -28.55 -9.44 -13.30
CA ASP A 87 -29.08 -8.73 -14.46
C ASP A 87 -27.99 -8.51 -15.53
N TYR A 88 -26.76 -8.21 -15.12
CA TYR A 88 -25.60 -8.11 -16.03
C TYR A 88 -25.29 -9.45 -16.73
N SER A 89 -25.22 -10.53 -15.95
CA SER A 89 -25.01 -11.90 -16.47
C SER A 89 -26.09 -12.32 -17.46
N THR A 90 -27.37 -12.10 -17.11
CA THR A 90 -28.52 -12.46 -17.97
C THR A 90 -28.49 -11.69 -19.29
N ARG A 91 -28.11 -10.40 -19.24
CA ARG A 91 -28.02 -9.55 -20.43
C ARG A 91 -26.87 -9.93 -21.36
N ASN A 92 -25.73 -10.36 -20.81
CA ASN A 92 -24.61 -10.85 -21.62
C ASN A 92 -24.88 -12.23 -22.23
N ASN A 93 -25.49 -13.14 -21.48
CA ASN A 93 -25.88 -14.46 -22.01
C ASN A 93 -26.93 -14.33 -23.13
N PHE A 94 -27.88 -13.41 -23.01
CA PHE A 94 -28.84 -13.13 -24.08
C PHE A 94 -28.18 -12.54 -25.33
N LYS A 95 -27.19 -11.64 -25.17
CA LYS A 95 -26.37 -11.14 -26.29
C LYS A 95 -25.54 -12.23 -26.95
N GLN A 96 -25.03 -13.19 -26.17
CA GLN A 96 -24.23 -14.30 -26.70
C GLN A 96 -25.11 -15.33 -27.43
N ALA A 97 -26.29 -15.64 -26.90
CA ALA A 97 -27.28 -16.48 -27.58
C ALA A 97 -27.80 -15.86 -28.89
N LEU A 98 -28.01 -14.54 -28.91
CA LEU A 98 -28.37 -13.80 -30.14
C LEU A 98 -27.26 -13.78 -31.21
N ASN A 99 -26.00 -14.04 -30.83
CA ASN A 99 -24.90 -14.13 -31.78
C ASN A 99 -24.69 -15.56 -32.32
N GLU A 100 -25.20 -16.60 -31.65
CA GLU A 100 -25.14 -18.00 -32.12
C GLU A 100 -26.33 -18.40 -33.00
N SER A 101 -27.50 -17.74 -32.87
CA SER A 101 -28.67 -18.01 -33.71
C SER A 101 -28.88 -16.92 -34.78
N SER A 102 -28.14 -16.97 -35.88
CA SER A 102 -28.61 -16.46 -37.18
C SER A 102 -29.20 -17.66 -37.95
N PRO A 103 -30.47 -17.57 -38.42
CA PRO A 103 -30.81 -16.62 -39.47
C PRO A 103 -32.08 -15.78 -39.20
N ASN A 104 -32.00 -14.51 -39.59
CA ASN A 104 -33.08 -13.59 -39.96
C ASN A 104 -34.51 -13.91 -39.46
N ILE A 105 -34.80 -13.63 -38.20
CA ILE A 105 -36.17 -13.35 -37.76
C ILE A 105 -36.18 -11.96 -37.11
N PHE A 106 -36.71 -10.99 -37.83
CA PHE A 106 -37.10 -9.70 -37.27
C PHE A 106 -38.29 -9.92 -36.34
N ILE A 107 -38.03 -10.02 -35.03
CA ILE A 107 -39.09 -9.89 -34.03
C ILE A 107 -39.24 -8.40 -33.74
N ASN A 108 -40.25 -7.79 -34.38
CA ASN A 108 -40.72 -6.46 -34.02
C ASN A 108 -41.52 -6.54 -32.71
N VAL A 109 -40.85 -6.38 -31.57
CA VAL A 109 -41.55 -6.12 -30.30
C VAL A 109 -41.84 -4.62 -30.23
N TYR A 110 -43.00 -4.20 -30.73
CA TYR A 110 -43.53 -2.86 -30.50
C TYR A 110 -44.24 -2.80 -29.13
N ASN A 111 -43.52 -2.20 -28.19
CA ASN A 111 -43.89 -1.31 -27.08
C ASN A 111 -45.27 -1.41 -26.42
N GLU A 112 -45.28 -1.54 -25.07
CA GLU A 112 -46.25 -0.83 -24.22
C GLU A 112 -45.59 -0.22 -22.97
N THR A 113 -45.57 1.11 -22.98
CA THR A 113 -46.00 2.04 -21.92
C THR A 113 -45.82 1.62 -20.45
N SER A 114 -44.82 2.22 -19.79
CA SER A 114 -44.83 2.74 -18.39
C SER A 114 -43.50 2.51 -17.66
N ARG A 115 -42.52 3.39 -17.90
CA ARG A 115 -41.48 3.77 -16.90
C ARG A 115 -40.64 4.99 -17.34
N LYS A 116 -41.25 5.92 -18.08
CA LYS A 116 -40.56 7.10 -18.64
C LYS A 116 -40.53 8.31 -17.69
N SER A 117 -40.97 8.18 -16.43
CA SER A 117 -41.06 9.32 -15.50
C SER A 117 -39.91 9.41 -14.48
N GLU A 118 -39.09 8.37 -14.29
CA GLU A 118 -38.12 8.36 -13.17
C GLU A 118 -36.64 8.47 -13.59
N LYS A 119 -36.32 8.22 -14.86
CA LYS A 119 -34.93 8.19 -15.36
C LYS A 119 -34.26 9.56 -15.44
N ASN A 120 -35.04 10.63 -15.56
CA ASN A 120 -34.52 11.98 -15.75
C ASN A 120 -34.05 12.60 -14.43
N ASN A 121 -34.67 12.21 -13.31
CA ASN A 121 -34.26 12.67 -11.98
C ASN A 121 -32.96 12.00 -11.52
N TRP A 122 -32.71 10.76 -11.96
CA TRP A 122 -31.49 10.03 -11.65
C TRP A 122 -30.25 10.60 -12.34
N LEU A 123 -30.34 11.05 -13.60
CA LEU A 123 -29.23 11.73 -14.27
C LEU A 123 -28.87 13.05 -13.58
N THR A 124 -29.89 13.80 -13.14
CA THR A 124 -29.72 15.04 -12.37
C THR A 124 -29.09 14.75 -11.01
N LEU A 125 -29.51 13.69 -10.31
CA LEU A 125 -28.90 13.25 -9.05
C LEU A 125 -27.46 12.76 -9.24
N GLN A 126 -27.16 12.01 -10.30
CA GLN A 126 -25.81 11.56 -10.61
C GLN A 126 -24.87 12.74 -10.88
N ASN A 127 -25.36 13.79 -11.55
CA ASN A 127 -24.59 15.01 -11.76
C ASN A 127 -24.39 15.79 -10.44
N LEU A 128 -25.37 15.79 -9.54
CA LEU A 128 -25.23 16.37 -8.20
C LEU A 128 -24.27 15.58 -7.29
N ILE A 129 -24.25 14.24 -7.41
CA ILE A 129 -23.37 13.35 -6.65
C ILE A 129 -21.94 13.36 -7.21
N LYS A 130 -21.75 13.47 -8.54
CA LYS A 130 -20.41 13.62 -9.15
C LYS A 130 -19.63 14.82 -8.63
N HIS A 131 -20.33 15.87 -8.18
CA HIS A 131 -19.73 17.06 -7.57
C HIS A 131 -19.47 16.93 -6.06
N LYS A 132 -19.84 15.81 -5.43
CA LYS A 132 -19.59 15.55 -4.01
C LYS A 132 -18.82 14.25 -3.81
N SER A 133 -17.57 14.24 -4.30
CA SER A 133 -16.56 13.36 -3.70
C SER A 133 -16.32 13.78 -2.25
N PRO A 134 -16.31 12.85 -1.28
CA PRO A 134 -15.89 13.15 0.07
C PRO A 134 -14.36 13.22 0.07
N GLY A 135 -13.79 14.40 0.35
CA GLY A 135 -12.34 14.51 0.47
C GLY A 135 -11.70 15.87 0.23
N GLN A 136 -12.45 16.95 0.04
CA GLN A 136 -11.85 18.29 -0.01
C GLN A 136 -12.42 19.15 1.11
N HIS A 137 -11.92 18.90 2.33
CA HIS A 137 -11.95 19.94 3.35
C HIS A 137 -11.20 21.15 2.79
N ASN A 138 -11.94 22.21 2.49
CA ASN A 138 -11.42 23.52 2.14
C ASN A 138 -10.78 24.17 3.38
N THR A 139 -9.68 23.60 3.86
CA THR A 139 -8.77 24.21 4.83
C THR A 139 -7.57 24.78 4.09
N HIS A 140 -7.78 25.78 3.25
CA HIS A 140 -6.68 26.49 2.58
C HIS A 140 -6.85 28.01 2.58
N ARG A 141 -7.44 28.56 3.65
CA ARG A 141 -7.04 29.89 4.09
C ARG A 141 -5.92 29.69 5.12
N ILE A 142 -4.77 30.35 4.89
CA ILE A 142 -3.61 30.46 5.79
C ILE A 142 -2.50 29.38 5.63
N ALA A 143 -2.28 28.85 4.42
CA ALA A 143 -0.93 28.38 4.07
C ALA A 143 -0.38 29.34 3.02
N LYS A 144 0.56 30.20 3.42
CA LYS A 144 1.32 31.04 2.50
C LYS A 144 1.80 30.16 1.34
N GLU A 145 1.44 30.56 0.12
CA GLU A 145 1.49 29.71 -1.07
C GLU A 145 2.79 28.90 -1.20
N GLY A 146 2.71 27.60 -0.92
CA GLY A 146 3.77 26.63 -1.21
C GLY A 146 5.03 26.70 -0.32
N TYR A 147 4.92 27.19 0.92
CA TYR A 147 6.01 27.02 1.90
C TYR A 147 6.11 25.55 2.38
N PHE A 148 5.00 25.01 2.88
CA PHE A 148 4.82 23.60 3.20
C PHE A 148 3.89 22.89 2.21
N CYS A 149 3.99 21.56 2.12
CA CYS A 149 3.13 20.71 1.28
C CYS A 149 1.95 20.15 2.08
N GLY A 150 0.84 20.88 2.19
CA GLY A 150 -0.32 20.40 2.94
C GLY A 150 -0.11 20.43 4.45
N GLN A 151 -0.83 19.56 5.17
CA GLN A 151 -0.79 19.47 6.64
C GLN A 151 0.12 18.32 7.08
N PRO A 152 0.74 18.40 8.27
CA PRO A 152 1.48 17.28 8.84
C PRO A 152 0.57 16.06 9.01
N ASP A 153 1.09 14.88 8.67
CA ASP A 153 0.39 13.60 8.74
C ASP A 153 1.32 12.55 9.37
N HIS A 154 0.74 11.59 10.10
CA HIS A 154 1.45 10.46 10.70
C HIS A 154 2.06 9.52 9.66
N ASP A 155 1.53 9.50 8.43
CA ASP A 155 2.05 8.69 7.34
C ASP A 155 3.37 9.22 6.76
N TYR A 156 3.76 10.46 7.09
CA TYR A 156 5.04 11.01 6.64
C TYR A 156 6.21 10.51 7.50
N ALA A 157 7.35 10.31 6.83
CA ALA A 157 8.61 10.07 7.51
C ALA A 157 8.95 11.23 8.45
N HIS A 158 9.27 10.92 9.69
CA HIS A 158 9.63 11.90 10.72
C HIS A 158 10.92 11.48 11.43
N ALA A 159 11.68 12.48 11.87
CA ALA A 159 12.87 12.29 12.69
C ALA A 159 12.64 12.93 14.06
N VAL A 160 12.95 12.19 15.12
CA VAL A 160 12.90 12.68 16.50
C VAL A 160 14.32 13.01 16.93
N LEU A 161 14.54 14.25 17.35
CA LEU A 161 15.86 14.79 17.66
C LEU A 161 15.96 15.14 19.14
N LYS A 162 17.17 15.01 19.68
CA LYS A 162 17.50 15.33 21.07
C LYS A 162 18.81 16.14 21.08
N SER A 163 18.94 17.05 22.05
CA SER A 163 20.19 17.76 22.31
C SER A 163 21.22 16.82 22.95
N ASP A 164 22.46 16.87 22.48
CA ASP A 164 23.58 16.10 23.04
C ASP A 164 23.84 16.45 24.51
N MET A 165 23.64 17.73 24.87
CA MET A 165 23.87 18.26 26.21
C MET A 165 22.62 18.28 27.10
N ASP A 166 21.55 17.57 26.72
CA ASP A 166 20.23 17.62 27.38
C ASP A 166 19.64 19.04 27.50
N ALA A 167 20.14 19.99 26.69
CA ALA A 167 19.70 21.38 26.69
C ALA A 167 18.36 21.57 25.97
N ASP A 168 17.69 22.69 26.27
CA ASP A 168 16.44 23.05 25.61
C ASP A 168 16.64 23.28 24.10
N LEU A 169 15.79 22.63 23.31
CA LEU A 169 15.79 22.70 21.84
C LEU A 169 15.14 23.99 21.31
N PHE A 170 14.48 24.77 22.17
CA PHE A 170 13.93 26.10 21.83
C PHE A 170 14.94 27.24 22.01
N THR A 171 16.24 26.93 21.89
CA THR A 171 17.33 27.90 21.91
C THR A 171 17.80 28.24 20.50
N MET A 172 18.38 29.43 20.31
CA MET A 172 18.85 29.86 18.98
C MET A 172 19.94 28.94 18.40
N GLU A 173 20.81 28.43 19.27
CA GLU A 173 21.83 27.44 18.91
C GLU A 173 21.19 26.14 18.39
N SER A 174 20.20 25.60 19.12
CA SER A 174 19.47 24.40 18.71
C SER A 174 18.66 24.59 17.43
N LEU A 175 18.01 25.75 17.25
CA LEU A 175 17.28 26.08 16.01
C LEU A 175 18.21 26.18 14.80
N SER A 176 19.42 26.72 14.99
CA SER A 176 20.47 26.78 13.96
C SER A 176 20.97 25.38 13.61
N ALA A 177 21.25 24.56 14.62
CA ALA A 177 21.67 23.16 14.45
C ALA A 177 20.60 22.34 13.70
N LEU A 178 19.33 22.48 14.10
CA LEU A 178 18.19 21.84 13.44
C LEU A 178 18.08 22.23 11.96
N CYS A 179 18.21 23.52 11.66
CA CYS A 179 18.17 24.02 10.29
C CYS A 179 19.34 23.51 9.42
N ARG A 180 20.54 23.36 10.01
CA ARG A 180 21.70 22.77 9.32
C ARG A 180 21.50 21.28 9.04
N LEU A 181 21.02 20.53 10.02
CA LEU A 181 20.70 19.11 9.87
C LEU A 181 19.65 18.90 8.77
N GLU A 182 18.60 19.72 8.74
CA GLU A 182 17.61 19.71 7.65
C GLU A 182 18.23 20.01 6.29
N TYR A 183 19.15 20.97 6.21
CA TYR A 183 19.83 21.31 4.95
C TYR A 183 20.62 20.12 4.41
N GLU A 184 21.33 19.39 5.28
CA GLU A 184 22.05 18.17 4.91
C GLU A 184 21.10 17.05 4.46
N LEU A 185 20.00 16.82 5.18
CA LEU A 185 18.98 15.82 4.82
C LEU A 185 18.38 16.10 3.44
N VAL A 186 18.04 17.36 3.15
CA VAL A 186 17.45 17.77 1.86
C VAL A 186 18.45 17.62 0.71
N GLN A 187 19.75 17.57 1.00
CA GLN A 187 20.82 17.38 0.01
C GLN A 187 21.21 15.92 -0.23
N ALA A 188 20.69 14.98 0.55
CA ALA A 188 20.99 13.56 0.41
C ALA A 188 20.60 13.01 -0.98
N GLN A 189 21.32 11.97 -1.42
CA GLN A 189 21.38 11.51 -2.81
C GLN A 189 20.03 11.09 -3.45
N TYR A 190 18.97 10.88 -2.69
CA TYR A 190 17.65 10.49 -3.22
C TYR A 190 16.51 11.39 -2.73
N TYR A 191 16.82 12.44 -1.98
CA TYR A 191 15.80 13.29 -1.39
C TYR A 191 14.91 13.95 -2.46
N LYS A 192 15.51 14.42 -3.56
CA LYS A 192 14.78 15.09 -4.64
C LYS A 192 13.78 14.19 -5.37
N GLU A 193 14.03 12.88 -5.40
CA GLU A 193 13.14 11.91 -6.05
C GLU A 193 11.96 11.53 -5.14
N LEU A 194 12.17 11.58 -3.82
CA LEU A 194 11.19 11.21 -2.81
C LEU A 194 10.39 12.40 -2.25
N CYS A 195 10.85 13.63 -2.45
CA CYS A 195 10.24 14.80 -1.83
C CYS A 195 8.83 15.09 -2.37
N LEU A 196 7.98 15.62 -1.49
CA LEU A 196 6.69 16.14 -1.90
C LEU A 196 6.85 17.44 -2.69
N HIS A 197 6.01 17.58 -3.72
CA HIS A 197 6.00 18.72 -4.61
C HIS A 197 4.71 19.53 -4.46
N PRO A 198 4.78 20.87 -4.42
CA PRO A 198 3.59 21.69 -4.37
C PRO A 198 2.87 21.64 -5.73
N PHE A 199 1.54 21.60 -5.71
CA PHE A 199 0.69 21.52 -6.90
C PHE A 199 1.04 22.59 -7.97
N LYS A 200 1.36 23.81 -7.54
CA LYS A 200 1.68 24.94 -8.43
C LYS A 200 3.13 24.92 -8.96
N ARG A 201 4.07 24.20 -8.34
CA ARG A 201 5.50 24.20 -8.73
C ARG A 201 6.09 22.78 -8.63
N PRO A 202 5.77 21.89 -9.59
CA PRO A 202 6.14 20.47 -9.52
C PRO A 202 7.65 20.19 -9.61
N LYS A 203 8.49 21.21 -9.85
CA LYS A 203 9.96 21.08 -9.94
C LYS A 203 10.70 21.45 -8.64
N LYS A 204 9.97 21.88 -7.60
CA LYS A 204 10.56 22.35 -6.34
C LYS A 204 10.07 21.50 -5.18
N CYS A 205 10.98 20.88 -4.44
CA CYS A 205 10.63 20.21 -3.18
C CYS A 205 10.03 21.20 -2.18
N CYS A 206 9.01 20.73 -1.46
CA CYS A 206 8.50 21.43 -0.28
C CYS A 206 9.51 21.44 0.86
N LYS A 207 9.36 22.43 1.76
CA LYS A 207 10.12 22.45 3.01
C LYS A 207 9.54 21.42 4.00
N PRO A 208 10.39 20.76 4.80
CA PRO A 208 9.92 19.85 5.84
C PRO A 208 9.26 20.65 6.97
N TRP A 209 8.24 20.07 7.61
CA TRP A 209 7.60 20.64 8.79
C TRP A 209 8.51 20.53 10.01
N SER A 210 9.37 21.51 10.18
CA SER A 210 10.26 21.60 11.34
C SER A 210 10.01 22.86 12.15
N LEU A 211 10.40 22.82 13.43
CA LEU A 211 10.29 23.96 14.31
C LEU A 211 10.97 25.21 13.73
N SER A 212 12.19 25.05 13.18
CA SER A 212 12.92 26.15 12.55
C SER A 212 12.20 26.71 11.32
N ASN A 213 11.62 25.87 10.45
CA ASN A 213 10.85 26.34 9.30
C ASN A 213 9.52 27.00 9.71
N TYR A 214 8.87 26.53 10.77
CA TYR A 214 7.68 27.19 11.32
C TYR A 214 7.99 28.59 11.85
N ILE A 215 9.05 28.73 12.66
CA ILE A 215 9.50 30.03 13.18
C ILE A 215 9.88 30.96 12.02
N ALA A 216 10.60 30.45 11.02
CA ALA A 216 10.93 31.20 9.83
C ALA A 216 9.68 31.69 9.10
N GLN A 217 8.67 30.85 8.92
CA GLN A 217 7.42 31.24 8.25
C GLN A 217 6.64 32.30 9.04
N LEU A 218 6.56 32.17 10.37
CA LEU A 218 5.93 33.16 11.26
C LEU A 218 6.61 34.52 11.14
N HIS A 219 7.94 34.53 10.99
CA HIS A 219 8.72 35.74 10.80
C HIS A 219 8.86 36.17 9.32
N ASN A 220 8.02 35.63 8.43
CA ASN A 220 8.01 35.92 6.99
C ASN A 220 9.38 35.70 6.29
N ARG A 221 10.14 34.71 6.76
CA ARG A 221 11.40 34.27 6.15
C ARG A 221 11.16 33.05 5.27
N THR A 222 11.90 32.96 4.16
CA THR A 222 11.82 31.84 3.22
C THR A 222 12.72 30.67 3.59
N SER A 223 13.68 30.89 4.50
CA SER A 223 14.67 29.92 4.96
C SER A 223 14.84 30.01 6.47
N CYS A 224 15.01 28.86 7.13
CA CYS A 224 15.35 28.78 8.54
C CYS A 224 16.73 29.38 8.88
N LEU A 225 17.63 29.52 7.90
CA LEU A 225 18.92 30.17 8.09
C LEU A 225 18.81 31.70 8.30
N ALA A 226 17.64 32.28 8.01
CA ALA A 226 17.40 33.72 8.11
C ALA A 226 16.70 34.12 9.43
N ILE A 227 16.62 33.20 10.40
CA ILE A 227 16.15 33.50 11.75
C ILE A 227 17.27 34.26 12.46
N VAL A 228 16.96 35.45 12.97
CA VAL A 228 17.88 36.29 13.75
C VAL A 228 17.19 36.64 15.08
N VAL A 229 17.94 36.69 16.17
CA VAL A 229 17.42 37.21 17.44
C VAL A 229 17.34 38.73 17.29
N SER A 230 16.13 39.28 17.33
CA SER A 230 15.87 40.72 17.36
C SER A 230 15.98 41.26 18.78
#